data_AF-A0A1I6B7A5-F1
#
_entry.id   AF-A0A1I6B7A5-F1
#
_cell.length_a   1.000
_cell.length_b   1.000
_cell.length_c   1.000
_cell.angle_alpha   90.00
_cell.angle_beta   90.00
_cell.angle_gamma   90.00
#
_symmetry.space_group_name_H-M   'P 1'
#
loop_
_entity.id
_entity.type
_entity.pdbx_description
1 polymer ?
#
loop_
_entity_poly.entity_id
_entity_poly.type
_entity_poly.pdbx_seq_one_letter_code
_entity_poly.pdbx_strand_id
1 'polypeptide(L)' 'MQEKMKHLKEVRIDIGEEALRINAATIITKYYTDRLKVRGIKRNRMSILNQVNLRLLGLDVDKVSYGFIRKFY' A
#
# COMPACT_ATOMS: atom_id res chain seq x y z
N MET A 1 2.71 -11.10 -0.01
CA MET A 1 2.98 -9.66 -0.25
C MET A 1 4.13 -9.48 -1.23
N GLN A 2 5.29 -10.11 -0.96
CA GLN A 2 6.47 -10.00 -1.81
C GLN A 2 6.22 -10.44 -3.27
N GLU A 3 5.55 -11.57 -3.50
CA GLU A 3 5.21 -12.03 -4.86
C GLU A 3 4.33 -11.04 -5.62
N LYS A 4 3.25 -10.54 -5.00
CA LYS A 4 2.37 -9.53 -5.61
C LYS A 4 3.13 -8.26 -5.98
N MET A 5 4.10 -7.85 -5.15
CA MET A 5 4.92 -6.67 -5.42
C MET A 5 5.96 -6.94 -6.52
N LYS A 6 6.51 -8.16 -6.59
CA LYS A 6 7.42 -8.58 -7.65
C LYS A 6 6.72 -8.52 -9.02
N HIS A 7 5.55 -9.13 -9.14
CA HIS A 7 4.76 -9.07 -10.38
C HIS A 7 4.36 -7.65 -10.75
N LEU A 8 4.02 -6.81 -9.75
CA LEU A 8 3.67 -5.42 -10.01
C LEU A 8 4.86 -4.61 -10.57
N LYS A 9 6.10 -4.92 -10.14
CA LYS A 9 7.31 -4.31 -10.71
C LYS A 9 7.60 -4.78 -12.13
N GLU A 10 7.31 -6.04 -12.45
CA GLU A 10 7.52 -6.62 -13.78
C GLU A 10 6.66 -5.92 -14.85
N VAL A 11 5.44 -5.50 -14.48
CA VAL A 11 4.52 -4.80 -15.40
C VAL A 11 4.57 -3.27 -15.29
N ARG A 12 5.54 -2.71 -14.55
CA ARG A 12 5.64 -1.26 -14.28
C ARG A 12 5.56 -0.41 -15.55
N ILE A 13 6.27 -0.84 -16.59
CA ILE A 13 6.36 -0.13 -17.88
C ILE A 13 4.99 -0.09 -18.57
N ASP A 14 4.21 -1.16 -18.48
CA ASP A 14 2.93 -1.29 -19.19
C ASP A 14 1.78 -0.56 -18.48
N ILE A 15 1.78 -0.55 -17.15
CA ILE A 15 0.69 0.04 -16.36
C ILE A 15 0.89 1.54 -16.06
N GLY A 16 2.14 2.01 -16.10
CA GLY A 16 2.53 3.37 -15.74
C GLY A 16 2.60 3.63 -14.23
N GLU A 17 3.26 4.74 -13.87
CA GLU A 17 3.60 5.09 -12.47
C GLU A 17 2.37 5.31 -11.59
N GLU A 18 1.30 5.91 -12.12
CA GLU A 18 0.08 6.16 -11.33
C GLU A 18 -0.62 4.86 -10.94
N ALA A 19 -0.73 3.93 -11.89
CA ALA A 19 -1.30 2.61 -11.63
C ALA A 19 -0.40 1.81 -10.69
N LEU A 20 0.92 1.88 -10.86
CA LEU A 20 1.87 1.29 -9.94
C LEU A 20 1.65 1.82 -8.52
N ARG A 21 1.55 3.14 -8.34
CA ARG A 21 1.31 3.81 -7.06
C ARG A 21 0.05 3.31 -6.37
N ILE A 22 -1.08 3.36 -7.05
CA ILE A 22 -2.37 2.96 -6.49
C ILE A 22 -2.38 1.47 -6.14
N ASN A 23 -1.84 0.62 -7.01
CA ASN A 23 -1.82 -0.84 -6.78
C ASN A 23 -0.85 -1.23 -5.67
N ALA A 24 0.36 -0.67 -5.64
CA ALA A 24 1.32 -0.90 -4.58
C ALA A 24 0.74 -0.47 -3.22
N ALA A 25 0.17 0.74 -3.15
CA ALA A 25 -0.47 1.25 -1.95
C ALA A 25 -1.64 0.35 -1.50
N THR A 26 -2.42 -0.19 -2.44
CA THR A 26 -3.53 -1.11 -2.15
C THR A 26 -3.05 -2.43 -1.57
N ILE A 27 -2.02 -3.03 -2.17
CA ILE A 27 -1.40 -4.29 -1.68
C ILE A 27 -0.84 -4.08 -0.28
N ILE A 28 -0.14 -2.97 -0.05
CA ILE A 28 0.46 -2.66 1.23
C ILE A 28 -0.61 -2.42 2.30
N THR A 29 -1.62 -1.60 1.98
CA THR A 29 -2.71 -1.29 2.91
C THR A 29 -3.46 -2.55 3.32
N LYS A 30 -3.87 -3.39 2.37
CA LYS A 30 -4.57 -4.66 2.64
C LYS A 30 -3.77 -5.55 3.58
N TYR A 31 -2.48 -5.72 3.30
CA TYR A 31 -1.60 -6.53 4.14
C TYR A 31 -1.57 -6.04 5.60
N TYR A 32 -1.45 -4.73 5.83
CA TYR A 32 -1.46 -4.19 7.20
C TYR A 32 -2.85 -4.29 7.84
N THR A 33 -3.92 -3.98 7.13
CA THR A 33 -5.29 -4.04 7.68
C THR A 33 -5.70 -5.45 8.07
N ASP A 34 -5.24 -6.45 7.32
CA ASP A 34 -5.51 -7.86 7.58
C ASP A 34 -4.72 -8.34 8.80
N ARG A 35 -3.43 -7.99 8.91
CA ARG A 35 -2.63 -8.32 10.09
C ARG A 35 -3.14 -7.68 11.36
N LEU A 36 -3.60 -6.41 11.30
CA LEU A 36 -4.21 -5.75 12.44
C LEU A 36 -5.53 -6.41 12.84
N LYS A 37 -6.34 -6.82 11.85
CA LYS A 37 -7.60 -7.54 12.08
C LYS A 37 -7.36 -8.88 12.78
N VAL A 38 -6.42 -9.69 12.28
CA VAL A 38 -6.07 -10.98 12.87
C VAL A 38 -5.57 -10.84 14.31
N ARG A 39 -4.89 -9.73 14.63
CA ARG A 39 -4.36 -9.46 15.97
C ARG A 39 -5.34 -8.75 16.91
N GLY A 40 -6.56 -8.41 16.46
CA GLY A 40 -7.52 -7.64 17.25
C GLY A 40 -7.05 -6.22 17.59
N ILE A 41 -6.05 -5.68 16.88
CA ILE A 41 -5.48 -4.36 17.15
C ILE A 41 -6.35 -3.29 16.47
N LYS A 42 -6.74 -2.25 17.22
CA LYS A 42 -7.50 -1.12 16.70
C LYS A 42 -6.72 -0.43 15.58
N ARG A 43 -7.37 -0.28 14.41
CA ARG A 43 -6.78 0.34 13.22
C ARG A 43 -6.67 1.85 13.41
N ASN A 44 -5.45 2.38 13.47
CA ASN A 44 -5.21 3.82 13.38
C ASN A 44 -4.88 4.20 11.93
N ARG A 45 -5.75 4.99 11.30
CA ARG A 45 -5.62 5.42 9.90
C ARG A 45 -4.30 6.12 9.61
N MET A 46 -3.85 6.99 10.51
CA MET A 46 -2.61 7.73 10.34
C MET A 46 -1.40 6.79 10.43
N SER A 47 -1.45 5.82 11.35
CA SER A 47 -0.41 4.79 11.46
C SER A 47 -0.32 3.95 10.19
N ILE A 48 -1.47 3.53 9.64
CA ILE A 48 -1.52 2.77 8.38
C ILE A 48 -0.98 3.62 7.22
N LEU A 49 -1.41 4.88 7.09
CA LEU A 49 -0.91 5.79 6.06
C LEU A 49 0.61 5.92 6.10
N ASN A 50 1.18 6.17 7.29
CA ASN A 50 2.62 6.33 7.47
C ASN A 50 3.37 5.05 7.07
N GLN A 51 2.88 3.88 7.50
CA GLN A 51 3.47 2.60 7.12
C GLN A 51 3.40 2.34 5.60
N VAL A 52 2.28 2.68 4.97
CA VAL A 52 2.11 2.56 3.52
C VAL A 52 3.09 3.47 2.79
N ASN A 53 3.14 4.75 3.15
CA ASN A 53 4.03 5.73 2.52
C ASN A 53 5.52 5.41 2.73
N LEU A 54 5.92 4.89 3.89
CA LEU A 54 7.28 4.41 4.12
C LEU A 54 7.65 3.24 3.20
N ARG A 55 6.71 2.32 2.95
CA ARG A 55 6.93 1.19 2.04
C ARG A 55 6.95 1.60 0.58
N LEU A 56 6.12 2.57 0.18
CA LEU A 56 6.14 3.16 -1.17
C LEU A 56 7.47 3.85 -1.45
N LEU A 57 7.99 4.61 -0.48
CA LEU A 57 9.31 5.23 -0.58
C LEU A 57 10.42 4.20 -0.82
N GLY A 58 10.40 3.07 -0.11
CA GLY A 58 11.36 1.99 -0.33
C GLY A 58 11.20 1.25 -1.67
N LEU A 59 10.15 1.54 -2.43
CA LEU A 59 9.90 1.03 -3.78
C LEU A 59 10.17 2.08 -4.86
N ASP A 60 10.63 3.27 -4.49
CA ASP A 60 10.78 4.42 -5.39
C ASP A 60 9.46 4.80 -6.06
N VAL A 61 8.38 4.80 -5.27
CA VAL A 61 7.02 5.13 -5.69
C VAL A 61 6.50 6.28 -4.84
N ASP A 62 5.79 7.21 -5.49
CA ASP A 62 5.22 8.37 -4.83
C ASP A 62 4.23 8.02 -3.71
N LYS A 63 4.15 8.91 -2.74
CA LYS A 63 3.25 8.78 -1.58
C LYS A 63 1.79 8.86 -2.02
N VAL A 64 0.93 8.21 -1.25
CA VAL A 64 -0.53 8.38 -1.35
C VAL A 64 -1.04 9.35 -0.29
N SER A 65 -2.16 9.99 -0.60
CA SER A 65 -2.83 10.94 0.30
C SER A 65 -3.65 10.21 1.37
N TYR A 66 -4.01 10.94 2.43
CA TYR A 66 -4.94 10.43 3.45
C TYR A 66 -6.30 10.01 2.87
N GLY A 67 -6.76 10.67 1.79
CA GLY A 67 -7.99 10.32 1.10
C GLY A 67 -7.99 8.90 0.53
N PHE A 68 -6.83 8.39 0.12
CA PHE A 68 -6.70 7.01 -0.34
C PHE A 68 -7.00 6.01 0.78
N ILE A 69 -6.44 6.23 1.98
CA ILE A 69 -6.61 5.33 3.13
C ILE A 69 -8.05 5.30 3.65
N ARG A 70 -8.84 6.37 3.45
CA ARG A 70 -10.28 6.39 3.83
C ARG A 70 -11.09 5.28 3.16
N LYS A 71 -10.66 4.75 2.01
CA LYS A 71 -11.35 3.67 1.27
C LYS A 71 -11.17 2.27 1.87
N PHE A 72 -10.22 2.11 2.80
CA PHE A 72 -9.83 0.80 3.37
C PHE A 72 -10.38 0.59 4.78
N TYR A 73 -11.31 1.43 5.21
CA TYR A 73 -11.89 1.46 6.53
C TYR A 73 -13.40 1.35 6.44
#